data_AF-A0A1F7N4M0-F1
#
_entry.id   AF-A0A1F7N4M0-F1
#
_cell.length_a   1.000
_cell.length_b   1.000
_cell.length_c   1.000
_cell.angle_alpha   90.00
_cell.angle_beta   90.00
_cell.angle_gamma   90.00
#
_symmetry.space_group_name_H-M   'P 1'
#
loop_
_entity.id
_entity.type
_entity.pdbx_description
1 polymer ?
#
loop_
_entity_poly.entity_id
_entity_poly.type
_entity_poly.pdbx_seq_one_letter_code
_entity_poly.pdbx_strand_id
1 'polypeptide(L)'
;MQIRLGRDLDAGTRSAQAPMTVAEFIAHFPEVPRDLAGEPVLAAYVAAFGPQLRHAQKPTPCMREGGDAPHAFYTRLVNDLAIYGIGLARRDRTLARLQALLDEYRKQPATFACTLVPAKPRGTPRAGCPS
;
A
#
# COMPACT_ATOMS: atom_id res chain seq x y z
N MET A 1 -27.45 -32.31 16.61
CA MET A 1 -26.93 -30.96 16.90
C MET A 1 -26.53 -30.31 15.58
N GLN A 2 -27.11 -29.16 15.23
CA GLN A 2 -26.81 -28.46 13.97
C GLN A 2 -25.90 -27.26 14.23
N ILE A 3 -24.71 -27.30 13.65
CA ILE A 3 -23.66 -26.31 13.86
C ILE A 3 -23.87 -25.18 12.85
N ARG A 4 -24.26 -24.00 13.35
CA ARG A 4 -24.48 -22.79 12.54
C ARG A 4 -23.12 -22.19 12.12
N LEU A 5 -22.46 -22.81 11.14
CA LEU A 5 -21.14 -22.40 10.63
C LEU A 5 -21.19 -21.50 9.37
N GLY A 6 -22.35 -20.90 9.07
CA GLY A 6 -22.57 -20.21 7.79
C GLY A 6 -22.49 -18.68 7.79
N ARG A 7 -22.34 -18.01 8.94
CA ARG A 7 -22.53 -16.53 9.01
C ARG A 7 -21.28 -15.73 9.40
N ASP A 8 -20.26 -16.39 9.94
CA ASP A 8 -19.05 -15.71 10.44
C ASP A 8 -17.98 -15.52 9.34
N LEU A 9 -17.97 -16.39 8.33
CA LEU A 9 -17.05 -16.30 7.19
C LEU A 9 -17.40 -15.15 6.22
N ASP A 10 -18.68 -14.77 6.12
CA ASP A 10 -19.17 -13.65 5.28
C ASP A 10 -18.83 -12.27 5.88
N ALA A 11 -18.77 -12.18 7.22
CA ALA A 11 -18.37 -10.95 7.92
C ALA A 11 -16.85 -10.68 7.77
N GLY A 12 -16.02 -11.71 7.88
CA GLY A 12 -14.58 -11.61 7.64
C GLY A 12 -14.23 -11.26 6.19
N THR A 13 -15.00 -11.75 5.21
CA THR A 13 -14.83 -11.37 3.80
C THR A 13 -15.33 -9.96 3.52
N ARG A 14 -16.43 -9.50 4.14
CA ARG A 14 -16.89 -8.10 4.00
C ARG A 14 -15.91 -7.08 4.56
N SER A 15 -15.26 -7.36 5.69
CA SER A 15 -14.21 -6.47 6.23
C SER A 15 -12.95 -6.46 5.35
N ALA A 16 -12.65 -7.58 4.68
CA ALA A 16 -11.61 -7.65 3.65
C ALA A 16 -12.02 -6.99 2.30
N GLN A 17 -13.32 -6.82 2.04
CA GLN A 17 -13.89 -6.28 0.79
C GLN A 17 -14.35 -4.83 0.86
N ALA A 18 -14.49 -4.24 2.06
CA ALA A 18 -14.81 -2.83 2.17
C ALA A 18 -13.65 -2.01 1.59
N PRO A 19 -13.87 -1.24 0.51
CA PRO A 19 -12.81 -0.42 -0.08
C PRO A 19 -12.27 0.51 1.00
N MET A 20 -10.94 0.53 1.13
CA MET A 20 -10.26 1.44 2.06
C MET A 20 -10.73 2.86 1.77
N THR A 21 -11.03 3.63 2.81
CA THR A 21 -11.42 5.04 2.66
C THR A 21 -10.20 5.94 2.72
N VAL A 22 -10.27 7.11 2.10
CA VAL A 22 -9.19 8.12 2.19
C VAL A 22 -8.92 8.53 3.64
N ALA A 23 -9.97 8.60 4.46
CA ALA A 23 -9.83 8.89 5.89
C ALA A 23 -9.06 7.78 6.63
N GLU A 24 -9.35 6.51 6.34
CA GLU A 24 -8.61 5.36 6.88
C GLU A 24 -7.14 5.40 6.44
N PHE A 25 -6.88 5.75 5.18
CA PHE A 25 -5.53 5.87 4.65
C PHE A 25 -4.70 6.97 5.33
N ILE A 26 -5.26 8.16 5.50
CA ILE A 26 -4.59 9.27 6.20
C ILE A 26 -4.39 8.95 7.68
N ALA A 27 -5.33 8.25 8.31
CA ALA A 27 -5.18 7.80 9.69
C ALA A 27 -4.04 6.78 9.84
N HIS A 28 -3.85 5.91 8.84
CA HIS A 28 -2.77 4.95 8.83
C HIS A 28 -1.39 5.58 8.50
N PHE A 29 -1.38 6.60 7.64
CA PHE A 29 -0.19 7.32 7.20
C PHE A 29 -0.34 8.82 7.44
N PRO A 30 -0.06 9.33 8.67
CA PRO A 30 -0.21 10.74 9.00
C PRO A 30 0.77 11.67 8.26
N GLU A 31 1.78 11.09 7.61
CA GLU A 31 2.70 11.80 6.71
C GLU A 31 2.07 12.21 5.38
N VAL A 32 0.92 11.65 5.01
CA VAL A 32 0.19 12.04 3.81
C VAL A 32 -0.56 13.34 4.09
N PRO A 33 -0.32 14.41 3.32
CA PRO A 33 -0.96 15.69 3.57
C PRO A 33 -2.46 15.64 3.30
N ARG A 34 -3.23 16.16 4.26
CA ARG A 34 -4.70 16.24 4.20
C ARG A 34 -5.22 17.09 3.04
N ASP A 35 -4.39 17.97 2.48
CA ASP A 35 -4.72 18.76 1.28
C ASP A 35 -5.10 17.87 0.09
N LEU A 36 -4.53 16.65 -0.01
CA LEU A 36 -4.86 15.69 -1.06
C LEU A 36 -6.14 14.90 -0.77
N ALA A 37 -6.72 14.99 0.44
CA ALA A 37 -7.86 14.18 0.84
C ALA A 37 -9.10 14.40 -0.03
N GLY A 38 -9.25 15.62 -0.58
CA GLY A 38 -10.34 15.98 -1.48
C GLY A 38 -10.12 15.60 -2.94
N GLU A 39 -8.94 15.07 -3.29
CA GLU A 39 -8.60 14.79 -4.68
C GLU A 39 -9.26 13.49 -5.17
N PRO A 40 -10.00 13.51 -6.29
CA PRO A 40 -10.69 12.33 -6.80
C PRO A 40 -9.71 11.22 -7.20
N VAL A 41 -8.51 11.59 -7.65
CA VAL A 41 -7.45 10.62 -7.97
C VAL A 41 -6.97 9.89 -6.72
N LEU A 42 -6.89 10.55 -5.55
CA LEU A 42 -6.52 9.89 -4.30
C LEU A 42 -7.62 8.93 -3.85
N ALA A 43 -8.89 9.31 -3.99
CA ALA A 43 -10.01 8.42 -3.69
C ALA A 43 -10.00 7.15 -4.56
N ALA A 44 -9.79 7.31 -5.87
CA ALA A 44 -9.66 6.17 -6.79
C ALA A 44 -8.42 5.30 -6.47
N TYR A 45 -7.32 5.94 -6.08
CA TYR A 45 -6.08 5.26 -5.69
C TYR A 45 -6.27 4.38 -4.46
N VAL A 46 -6.83 4.94 -3.38
CA VAL A 46 -7.06 4.22 -2.14
C VAL A 46 -8.10 3.10 -2.32
N ALA A 47 -9.12 3.32 -3.16
CA ALA A 47 -10.08 2.27 -3.51
C ALA A 47 -9.42 1.11 -4.28
N ALA A 48 -8.48 1.40 -5.19
CA ALA A 48 -7.80 0.40 -6.00
C ALA A 48 -6.74 -0.39 -5.22
N PHE A 49 -5.98 0.29 -4.36
CA PHE A 49 -4.85 -0.30 -3.63
C PHE A 49 -5.14 -0.57 -2.16
N GLY A 50 -6.38 -0.39 -1.70
CA GLY A 50 -6.78 -0.54 -0.30
C GLY A 50 -6.25 -1.81 0.39
N PRO A 51 -6.36 -3.00 -0.21
CA PRO A 51 -5.78 -4.22 0.37
C PRO A 51 -4.26 -4.12 0.57
N GLN A 52 -3.53 -3.63 -0.42
CA GLN A 52 -2.07 -3.46 -0.37
C GLN A 52 -1.65 -2.37 0.63
N LEU A 53 -2.41 -1.26 0.69
CA LEU A 53 -2.18 -0.14 1.60
C LEU A 53 -2.39 -0.53 3.07
N ARG A 54 -3.35 -1.41 3.36
CA ARG A 54 -3.54 -1.99 4.71
C ARG A 54 -2.40 -2.90 5.15
N HIS A 55 -1.72 -3.53 4.20
CA HIS A 55 -0.52 -4.33 4.46
C HIS A 55 0.77 -3.51 4.42
N ALA A 56 0.74 -2.29 3.87
CA ALA A 56 1.93 -1.47 3.74
C ALA A 56 2.43 -1.04 5.12
N GLN A 57 3.70 -1.30 5.41
CA GLN A 57 4.33 -0.92 6.67
C GLN A 57 5.51 0.00 6.41
N LYS A 58 5.58 1.08 7.19
CA LYS A 58 6.68 2.03 7.13
C LYS A 58 7.98 1.33 7.55
N PRO A 59 9.04 1.37 6.73
CA PRO A 59 10.31 0.75 7.08
C PRO A 59 10.90 1.42 8.33
N THR A 60 11.28 0.61 9.30
CA THR A 60 12.00 1.07 10.49
C THR A 60 13.50 1.15 10.23
N PRO A 61 14.23 2.12 10.82
CA PRO A 61 15.64 2.39 10.52
C PRO A 61 16.62 1.23 10.79
N CYS A 62 16.21 0.19 11.53
CA CYS A 62 17.04 -0.99 11.80
C CYS A 62 16.87 -2.11 10.76
N MET A 63 16.05 -1.93 9.73
CA MET A 63 15.88 -2.94 8.67
C MET A 63 16.99 -2.84 7.62
N ARG A 64 17.74 -3.93 7.44
CA ARG A 64 18.69 -4.08 6.34
C ARG A 64 17.95 -4.28 5.01
N GLU A 65 18.60 -3.88 3.92
CA GLU A 65 18.07 -3.82 2.55
C GLU A 65 17.24 -5.04 2.14
N GLY A 66 16.05 -4.77 1.56
CA GLY A 66 15.13 -5.79 1.07
C GLY A 66 14.07 -6.23 2.08
N GLY A 67 13.55 -5.29 2.87
CA GLY A 67 12.43 -5.51 3.79
C GLY A 67 11.25 -6.21 3.11
N ASP A 68 10.50 -6.99 3.89
CA ASP A 68 9.40 -7.83 3.44
C ASP A 68 8.42 -7.10 2.50
N ALA A 69 7.67 -7.84 1.67
CA ALA A 69 6.61 -7.32 0.80
C ALA A 69 5.81 -6.09 1.33
N PRO A 70 5.37 -6.03 2.61
CA PRO A 70 4.77 -4.83 3.21
C PRO A 70 5.58 -3.52 3.06
N HIS A 71 6.91 -3.56 3.15
CA HIS A 71 7.78 -2.39 3.02
C HIS A 71 7.93 -1.94 1.56
N ALA A 72 7.94 -2.89 0.64
CA ALA A 72 7.92 -2.61 -0.79
C ALA A 72 6.63 -1.87 -1.18
N PHE A 73 5.48 -2.29 -0.63
CA PHE A 73 4.21 -1.59 -0.81
C PHE A 73 4.26 -0.15 -0.28
N TYR A 74 4.79 0.09 0.91
CA TYR A 74 4.96 1.44 1.43
C TYR A 74 5.88 2.29 0.51
N THR A 75 7.01 1.72 0.11
CA THR A 75 8.02 2.43 -0.69
C THR A 75 7.48 2.79 -2.08
N ARG A 76 6.61 1.96 -2.66
CA ARG A 76 6.08 2.17 -4.01
C ARG A 76 4.77 2.97 -4.04
N LEU A 77 3.92 2.82 -3.01
CA LEU A 77 2.57 3.41 -2.98
C LEU A 77 2.48 4.65 -2.08
N VAL A 78 3.24 4.70 -0.98
CA VAL A 78 3.11 5.75 0.05
C VAL A 78 4.28 6.75 0.02
N ASN A 79 5.47 6.31 -0.38
CA ASN A 79 6.69 7.14 -0.32
C ASN A 79 6.57 8.48 -1.08
N ASP A 80 6.01 8.48 -2.30
CA ASP A 80 5.82 9.74 -3.05
C ASP A 80 4.87 10.72 -2.36
N LEU A 81 3.83 10.20 -1.69
CA LEU A 81 2.90 11.00 -0.90
C LEU A 81 3.57 11.53 0.37
N ALA A 82 4.41 10.72 1.02
CA ALA A 82 5.21 11.12 2.17
C ALA A 82 6.23 12.21 1.81
N ILE A 83 6.93 12.07 0.68
CA ILE A 83 7.87 13.06 0.13
C ILE A 83 7.15 14.38 -0.18
N TYR A 84 5.93 14.31 -0.71
CA TYR A 84 5.09 15.50 -0.89
C TYR A 84 4.69 16.13 0.46
N GLY A 85 4.32 15.31 1.45
CA GLY A 85 3.97 15.78 2.80
C GLY A 85 5.07 16.56 3.51
N ILE A 86 6.34 16.24 3.24
CA ILE A 86 7.52 16.97 3.76
C ILE A 86 7.97 18.12 2.85
N GLY A 87 7.22 18.44 1.78
CA GLY A 87 7.48 19.56 0.89
C GLY A 87 8.58 19.33 -0.16
N LEU A 88 9.03 18.09 -0.36
CA LEU A 88 10.09 17.75 -1.32
C LEU A 88 9.57 17.41 -2.73
N ALA A 89 8.26 17.26 -2.90
CA ALA A 89 7.62 17.06 -4.19
C ALA A 89 6.58 18.16 -4.49
N ARG A 90 6.17 18.30 -5.76
CA ARG A 90 5.08 19.21 -6.17
C ARG A 90 3.77 18.43 -6.27
N ARG A 91 2.66 19.05 -5.83
CA ARG A 91 1.30 18.49 -5.87
C ARG A 91 0.96 17.90 -7.24
N ASP A 92 1.07 18.71 -8.29
CA ASP A 92 0.73 18.32 -9.66
C ASP A 92 1.52 17.07 -10.13
N ARG A 93 2.83 17.04 -9.84
CA ARG A 93 3.69 15.89 -10.15
C ARG A 93 3.28 14.65 -9.38
N THR A 94 2.91 14.79 -8.10
CA THR A 94 2.42 13.69 -7.26
C THR A 94 1.10 13.14 -7.80
N LEU A 95 0.15 14.01 -8.18
CA LEU A 95 -1.14 13.63 -8.78
C LEU A 95 -0.96 12.93 -10.13
N ALA A 96 -0.11 13.45 -11.01
CA ALA A 96 0.21 12.82 -12.29
C ALA A 96 0.81 11.41 -12.09
N ARG A 97 1.65 11.24 -11.07
CA ARG A 97 2.27 9.94 -10.75
C ARG A 97 1.26 8.93 -10.18
N LEU A 98 0.36 9.38 -9.31
CA LEU A 98 -0.77 8.58 -8.81
C LEU A 98 -1.67 8.12 -9.96
N GLN A 99 -1.97 9.03 -10.90
CA GLN A 99 -2.79 8.73 -12.06
C GLN A 99 -2.11 7.72 -13.00
N ALA A 100 -0.79 7.83 -13.20
CA ALA A 100 -0.03 6.87 -14.00
C ALA A 100 -0.02 5.47 -13.36
N LEU A 101 0.14 5.38 -12.03
CA LEU A 101 0.04 4.10 -11.30
C LEU A 101 -1.35 3.47 -11.40
N LEU A 102 -2.41 4.29 -11.33
CA LEU A 102 -3.79 3.83 -11.55
C LEU A 102 -4.02 3.32 -12.97
N ASP A 103 -3.44 3.99 -13.96
CA ASP A 103 -3.54 3.57 -15.37
C ASP A 103 -2.82 2.24 -15.61
N GLU A 104 -1.61 2.08 -15.05
CA GLU A 104 -0.88 0.81 -15.08
C GLU A 104 -1.64 -0.31 -14.36
N TYR A 105 -2.22 -0.03 -13.19
CA TYR A 105 -3.04 -0.99 -12.46
C TYR A 105 -4.28 -1.39 -13.26
N ARG A 106 -4.96 -0.43 -13.92
CA ARG A 106 -6.12 -0.71 -14.78
C ARG A 106 -5.78 -1.61 -15.96
N LYS A 107 -4.56 -1.49 -16.51
CA LYS A 107 -4.10 -2.38 -17.60
C LYS A 107 -3.94 -3.81 -17.12
N GLN A 108 -3.43 -4.02 -15.90
CA GLN A 108 -3.12 -5.37 -15.39
C GLN A 108 -3.35 -5.52 -13.87
N PRO A 109 -4.59 -5.52 -13.39
CA PRO A 109 -4.87 -5.50 -11.95
C PRO A 109 -4.41 -6.79 -11.23
N ALA A 110 -4.46 -7.94 -11.93
CA ALA A 110 -4.12 -9.24 -11.37
C ALA A 110 -2.61 -9.44 -11.12
N THR A 111 -1.75 -8.81 -11.93
CA THR A 111 -0.28 -8.96 -11.84
C THR A 111 0.39 -7.76 -11.19
N PHE A 112 -0.31 -6.65 -10.99
CA PHE A 112 0.25 -5.43 -10.43
C PHE A 112 0.80 -5.61 -9.00
N ALA A 113 0.16 -6.46 -8.18
CA ALA A 113 0.71 -6.82 -6.86
C ALA A 113 2.09 -7.48 -6.96
N CYS A 114 2.34 -8.25 -8.02
CA CYS A 114 3.63 -8.89 -8.29
C CYS A 114 4.67 -7.91 -8.87
N THR A 115 4.26 -6.80 -9.50
CA THR A 115 5.18 -5.75 -9.97
C THR A 115 5.54 -4.76 -8.86
N LEU A 116 4.71 -4.68 -7.81
CA LEU A 116 4.92 -3.83 -6.64
C LEU A 116 6.03 -4.32 -5.71
N VAL A 117 6.25 -5.63 -5.62
CA VAL A 117 7.34 -6.22 -4.84
C VAL A 117 8.52 -6.44 -5.78
N PRO A 118 9.65 -5.72 -5.63
CA PRO A 118 10.83 -6.01 -6.44
C PRO A 118 11.23 -7.46 -6.20
N ALA A 119 11.42 -8.21 -7.29
CA ALA A 119 11.88 -9.59 -7.20
C ALA A 119 13.17 -9.62 -6.38
N LYS A 120 13.15 -10.32 -5.24
CA LYS A 120 14.34 -10.48 -4.41
C LYS A 120 15.45 -11.02 -5.31
N PRO A 121 16.59 -10.31 -5.47
CA PRO A 121 17.68 -10.84 -6.27
C PRO A 121 18.08 -12.19 -5.66
N ARG A 122 18.03 -13.25 -6.48
CA ARG A 122 18.46 -14.59 -6.09
C ARG A 122 19.97 -14.52 -5.86
N GLY A 123 20.41 -14.28 -4.62
CA GLY A 123 21.84 -14.20 -4.32
C GLY A 123 22.25 -13.66 -2.95
N THR A 124 21.36 -13.15 -2.09
CA THR A 124 21.78 -12.72 -0.75
C THR A 124 21.89 -13.91 0.21
N PRO A 125 23.08 -14.23 0.75
CA PRO A 125 23.23 -15.30 1.73
C PRO A 125 22.40 -14.98 2.98
N ARG A 126 21.74 -16.01 3.53
CA ARG A 126 21.08 -15.94 4.84
C ARG A 126 22.14 -15.59 5.88
N ALA A 127 22.11 -14.36 6.40
CA ALA A 127 22.90 -14.02 7.58
C ALA A 127 22.31 -14.78 8.77
N GLY A 128 22.93 -15.92 9.09
CA GLY A 128 22.73 -16.59 10.38
C GLY A 128 23.04 -15.63 11.51
N CYS A 129 22.22 -15.65 12.56
CA CYS A 129 22.54 -14.97 13.80
C CYS A 129 23.76 -15.66 14.43
N PRO A 130 24.75 -14.91 14.94
CA PRO A 130 25.76 -15.49 15.82
C PRO A 130 25.11 -15.80 17.17
N SER A 131 25.39 -16.99 17.72
CA SER A 131 25.34 -17.28 19.16
C SER A 131 26.76 -17.29 19.68
#